data_AF-G1L046-F1
#
_entry.id   AF-G1L046-F1
#
_cell.length_a   1.000
_cell.length_b   1.000
_cell.length_c   1.000
_cell.angle_alpha   90.00
_cell.angle_beta   90.00
_cell.angle_gamma   90.00
#
_symmetry.space_group_name_H-M   'P 1'
#
loop_
_entity.id
_entity.type
_entity.pdbx_description
1 polymer ?
#
loop_
_entity_poly.entity_id
_entity_poly.type
_entity_poly.pdbx_seq_one_letter_code
_entity_poly.pdbx_strand_id
1 'polypeptide(L)'
;MNPRERERGRGRRRPGQGRGEDGADSAPRLREEVASPGVYGHHGDGPDFGPSHLPLAVHGAPWQPDLCIAEAGPAGLRCWETAADAAPIPRDSKMYSQRFGIVQREVKGPTPKVVIVRAKPPKVQGAEQHLEKIQRSHQKHHAILASIKSKERDRLKVEWDQHNDRKFVGSLVKARIKDAMQGFIINTEERRNKLRELLASEESGYFTEMQLKEETIEEKKDRMRDKTRLLKEKKEKERQDLVAEKLNQQFRERCEELRAELFCIHQKKVCQERKAQIAFNEELKRQKLVEEQMFSRLWEEDRLAKEKREAEEARRQKELVENTRLGLNAQITGIKAQRQAEQQLKEEEARSVENDKAQVKLENEQDKLKKQKTKQEIRAALQKALEEKIEHIQQEYREEQDLNMKLVQRALQDLQEEADKKKQKREDMAREQEIYRQYVAQLREEERAQEKELDRILEAEKEKKFAEMDKELRLEKEARRQLVNEVMCTRKLQVQEKLQRKAKEQEEHTMEQERINEGLKELNREEKENFARRSSVAQEYRKQLQMQMSYQQQAREAQKEEERREFEAGVAANKICQDKIREILSFHQVLPQNIHPMRRACPDKLPT
;
A
#
# COMPACT_ATOMS: atom_id res chain seq x y z
N MET A 1 -34.42 -77.59 -43.40
CA MET A 1 -33.67 -78.22 -42.29
C MET A 1 -33.47 -77.20 -41.18
N ASN A 2 -33.27 -77.65 -39.95
CA ASN A 2 -33.06 -76.90 -38.68
C ASN A 2 -32.05 -77.72 -37.83
N PRO A 3 -31.60 -77.29 -36.63
CA PRO A 3 -31.71 -75.98 -35.94
C PRO A 3 -30.38 -75.17 -36.10
N ARG A 4 -29.72 -74.38 -35.22
CA ARG A 4 -29.66 -74.14 -33.73
C ARG A 4 -29.35 -72.65 -33.43
N GLU A 5 -29.95 -72.01 -32.41
CA GLU A 5 -29.72 -71.99 -30.93
C GLU A 5 -28.39 -71.32 -30.49
N ARG A 6 -28.30 -70.43 -29.47
CA ARG A 6 -29.31 -69.81 -28.56
C ARG A 6 -28.78 -68.52 -27.86
N GLU A 7 -29.71 -67.58 -27.64
CA GLU A 7 -29.96 -66.63 -26.52
C GLU A 7 -28.94 -66.22 -25.40
N ARG A 8 -29.33 -65.14 -24.68
CA ARG A 8 -29.04 -64.71 -23.26
C ARG A 8 -27.80 -63.83 -23.06
N GLY A 9 -27.82 -62.73 -22.28
CA GLY A 9 -28.94 -61.91 -21.75
C GLY A 9 -28.92 -61.65 -20.21
N ARG A 10 -29.32 -60.43 -19.81
CA ARG A 10 -29.40 -59.87 -18.41
C ARG A 10 -28.02 -59.49 -17.79
N GLY A 11 -27.90 -58.51 -16.87
CA GLY A 11 -28.82 -57.41 -16.53
C GLY A 11 -28.71 -56.83 -15.09
N ARG A 12 -28.82 -55.49 -14.99
CA ARG A 12 -29.25 -54.65 -13.81
C ARG A 12 -28.35 -54.45 -12.55
N ARG A 13 -28.38 -53.17 -12.09
CA ARG A 13 -28.30 -52.59 -10.71
C ARG A 13 -26.95 -52.09 -10.13
N ARG A 14 -27.07 -50.94 -9.41
CA ARG A 14 -26.14 -50.32 -8.43
C ARG A 14 -26.28 -51.04 -7.05
N PRO A 15 -25.34 -50.94 -6.08
CA PRO A 15 -24.98 -49.72 -5.31
C PRO A 15 -23.49 -49.30 -5.52
N GLY A 16 -22.85 -48.36 -4.80
CA GLY A 16 -23.31 -47.39 -3.79
C GLY A 16 -22.40 -47.28 -2.54
N GLN A 17 -21.86 -46.08 -2.26
CA GLN A 17 -21.13 -45.61 -1.06
C GLN A 17 -19.75 -46.23 -0.68
N GLY A 18 -18.74 -45.38 -0.44
CA GLY A 18 -17.98 -45.42 0.84
C GLY A 18 -16.43 -45.38 0.88
N ARG A 19 -15.87 -44.20 1.26
CA ARG A 19 -14.63 -43.96 2.08
C ARG A 19 -13.21 -44.22 1.51
N GLY A 20 -12.22 -43.53 2.10
CA GLY A 20 -10.77 -43.56 1.83
C GLY A 20 -10.38 -42.57 0.71
N GLU A 21 -9.74 -41.40 0.91
CA GLU A 21 -8.70 -40.87 1.83
C GLU A 21 -7.24 -41.17 1.42
N ASP A 22 -6.32 -40.28 1.84
CA ASP A 22 -4.90 -40.10 1.46
C ASP A 22 -4.62 -39.64 0.00
N GLY A 23 -3.77 -38.61 -0.26
CA GLY A 23 -3.12 -37.64 0.63
C GLY A 23 -2.15 -36.65 -0.08
N ALA A 24 -1.66 -35.65 0.67
CA ALA A 24 -0.50 -34.76 0.43
C ALA A 24 -0.52 -33.66 -0.69
N ASP A 25 -0.56 -32.41 -0.23
CA ASP A 25 0.34 -31.25 -0.52
C ASP A 25 0.88 -30.91 -1.93
N SER A 26 0.67 -29.66 -2.38
CA SER A 26 1.73 -28.61 -2.34
C SER A 26 1.38 -27.26 -3.03
N ALA A 27 1.41 -26.16 -2.25
CA ALA A 27 1.92 -24.81 -2.61
C ALA A 27 1.32 -24.00 -3.81
N PRO A 28 1.68 -22.71 -4.03
CA PRO A 28 2.08 -21.64 -3.08
C PRO A 28 1.23 -20.34 -3.21
N ARG A 29 1.50 -19.35 -2.34
CA ARG A 29 1.17 -17.92 -2.55
C ARG A 29 2.45 -17.06 -2.57
N LEU A 30 2.61 -16.22 -3.60
CA LEU A 30 3.50 -15.04 -3.69
C LEU A 30 2.71 -13.97 -4.47
N ARG A 31 2.74 -12.65 -4.23
CA ARG A 31 3.62 -11.70 -3.50
C ARG A 31 4.87 -11.21 -4.25
N GLU A 32 4.70 -10.15 -5.04
CA GLU A 32 5.63 -9.03 -5.32
C GLU A 32 4.76 -7.87 -5.86
N GLU A 33 4.85 -6.64 -5.31
CA GLU A 33 5.63 -5.47 -5.78
C GLU A 33 5.03 -4.78 -7.05
N VAL A 34 5.12 -3.46 -7.28
CA VAL A 34 6.30 -2.55 -7.29
C VAL A 34 5.91 -1.06 -7.04
N ALA A 35 6.86 -0.27 -6.50
CA ALA A 35 7.03 1.20 -6.55
C ALA A 35 6.17 2.18 -5.70
N SER A 36 6.90 2.98 -4.91
CA SER A 36 6.61 4.36 -4.43
C SER A 36 7.29 5.38 -5.43
N PRO A 37 7.40 6.73 -5.24
CA PRO A 37 7.18 7.53 -4.02
C PRO A 37 6.64 9.00 -4.12
N GLY A 38 6.29 9.58 -2.96
CA GLY A 38 6.40 11.02 -2.66
C GLY A 38 5.13 11.90 -2.86
N VAL A 39 4.93 13.04 -2.15
CA VAL A 39 5.69 13.68 -1.05
C VAL A 39 4.73 14.43 -0.09
N TYR A 40 5.00 14.33 1.22
CA TYR A 40 4.57 15.11 2.40
C TYR A 40 3.57 16.29 2.35
N GLY A 41 2.70 16.31 3.37
CA GLY A 41 2.18 17.51 4.07
C GLY A 41 1.95 17.17 5.55
N HIS A 42 2.35 18.04 6.50
CA HIS A 42 2.48 17.68 7.92
C HIS A 42 1.34 18.22 8.83
N HIS A 43 1.06 17.49 9.91
CA HIS A 43 0.19 17.92 11.02
C HIS A 43 0.82 19.03 11.87
N GLY A 44 -0.03 19.75 12.62
CA GLY A 44 0.37 20.59 13.75
C GLY A 44 -0.68 20.50 14.87
N ASP A 45 -0.24 20.22 16.09
CA ASP A 45 -1.08 20.01 17.28
C ASP A 45 -0.52 20.77 18.50
N GLY A 46 -1.42 21.12 19.42
CA GLY A 46 -1.20 21.67 20.76
C GLY A 46 -2.47 21.45 21.61
N PRO A 47 -2.47 21.62 22.96
CA PRO A 47 -1.98 22.85 23.60
C PRO A 47 -1.32 22.69 25.01
N ASP A 48 -0.94 23.85 25.56
CA ASP A 48 -0.67 24.28 26.95
C ASP A 48 -0.82 23.32 28.16
N PHE A 49 0.14 23.43 29.10
CA PHE A 49 -0.14 23.64 30.54
C PHE A 49 1.11 24.16 31.30
N GLY A 50 0.91 24.77 32.48
CA GLY A 50 1.93 25.19 33.47
C GLY A 50 1.23 25.62 34.78
N PRO A 51 1.89 26.28 35.77
CA PRO A 51 3.32 26.62 35.94
C PRO A 51 3.88 26.18 37.34
N SER A 52 5.07 26.66 37.76
CA SER A 52 5.38 27.25 39.12
C SER A 52 6.75 26.94 39.77
N HIS A 53 7.30 27.95 40.47
CA HIS A 53 8.26 27.96 41.61
C HIS A 53 9.78 27.59 41.48
N LEU A 54 10.57 28.41 42.20
CA LEU A 54 12.00 28.31 42.62
C LEU A 54 12.05 27.75 44.08
N PRO A 55 13.20 27.61 44.83
CA PRO A 55 14.58 28.13 44.64
C PRO A 55 15.76 27.19 45.07
N LEU A 56 16.95 27.80 45.33
CA LEU A 56 18.14 27.33 46.10
C LEU A 56 19.33 26.62 45.40
N ALA A 57 20.29 27.45 44.96
CA ALA A 57 21.73 27.51 45.34
C ALA A 57 22.59 26.26 45.65
N VAL A 58 23.89 26.30 45.25
CA VAL A 58 25.11 26.33 46.14
C VAL A 58 26.43 26.12 45.35
N HIS A 59 27.48 26.88 45.70
CA HIS A 59 28.96 26.79 45.46
C HIS A 59 29.59 26.29 44.13
N GLY A 60 30.72 26.92 43.76
CA GLY A 60 31.69 26.39 42.78
C GLY A 60 32.65 27.46 42.22
N ALA A 61 33.79 27.72 42.87
CA ALA A 61 34.81 28.68 42.40
C ALA A 61 35.93 27.99 41.58
N PRO A 62 36.56 28.68 40.60
CA PRO A 62 37.56 28.08 39.72
C PRO A 62 38.96 27.99 40.37
N TRP A 63 39.76 27.00 39.95
CA TRP A 63 41.15 26.83 40.37
C TRP A 63 42.12 27.47 39.37
N GLN A 64 43.18 28.10 39.88
CA GLN A 64 44.39 28.43 39.11
C GLN A 64 45.50 27.40 39.41
N PRO A 65 46.41 27.11 38.46
CA PRO A 65 47.54 26.22 38.70
C PRO A 65 48.82 27.00 39.09
N ASP A 66 49.19 26.96 40.37
CA ASP A 66 50.59 27.15 40.80
C ASP A 66 51.28 25.79 40.82
N LEU A 67 52.48 25.68 40.23
CA LEU A 67 53.32 24.49 40.40
C LEU A 67 54.81 24.84 40.20
N CYS A 68 55.50 25.07 41.32
CA CYS A 68 56.92 25.40 41.34
C CYS A 68 57.79 24.19 40.91
N ILE A 69 58.87 24.46 40.19
CA ILE A 69 59.90 23.47 39.86
C ILE A 69 60.76 23.22 41.11
N ALA A 70 61.08 21.95 41.38
CA ALA A 70 61.97 21.55 42.46
C ALA A 70 63.41 21.34 41.96
N GLU A 71 64.39 21.95 42.63
CA GLU A 71 65.81 21.61 42.51
C GLU A 71 66.27 20.73 43.68
N ALA A 72 67.25 19.84 43.44
CA ALA A 72 67.71 18.88 44.44
C ALA A 72 69.24 18.64 44.39
N GLY A 73 69.99 19.45 45.15
CA GLY A 73 71.42 19.22 45.47
C GLY A 73 72.42 19.53 44.34
N PRO A 74 73.74 19.30 44.56
CA PRO A 74 74.37 18.60 45.69
C PRO A 74 75.19 19.53 46.62
N ALA A 75 76.03 18.94 47.48
CA ALA A 75 76.79 19.65 48.51
C ALA A 75 78.31 19.66 48.28
N GLY A 76 78.99 20.66 48.87
CA GLY A 76 80.28 20.43 49.56
C GLY A 76 81.56 21.05 48.97
N LEU A 77 82.55 21.19 49.87
CA LEU A 77 83.97 21.55 49.66
C LEU A 77 84.21 23.01 49.19
N ARG A 78 84.71 23.93 50.01
CA ARG A 78 86.03 24.04 50.70
C ARG A 78 87.21 24.25 49.75
N CYS A 79 87.98 25.31 50.01
CA CYS A 79 89.22 25.62 49.31
C CYS A 79 90.40 24.75 49.81
N TRP A 80 91.12 24.21 48.83
CA TRP A 80 92.58 24.04 48.71
C TRP A 80 93.42 23.86 49.99
N GLU A 81 94.05 22.69 50.12
CA GLU A 81 95.21 22.47 51.00
C GLU A 81 96.53 22.86 50.31
N THR A 82 97.61 23.03 51.08
CA THR A 82 98.96 23.33 50.56
C THR A 82 99.97 22.22 50.91
N ALA A 83 100.17 21.31 49.95
CA ALA A 83 101.35 20.48 49.67
C ALA A 83 102.29 19.93 50.79
N ALA A 84 102.30 18.58 50.86
CA ALA A 84 103.48 17.69 50.76
C ALA A 84 104.25 17.18 52.01
N ASP A 85 104.70 15.92 51.89
CA ASP A 85 105.38 15.07 52.88
C ASP A 85 106.93 15.12 52.87
N ALA A 86 107.58 14.64 53.96
CA ALA A 86 108.37 13.36 53.96
C ALA A 86 109.63 13.27 54.88
N ALA A 87 109.56 12.38 55.89
CA ALA A 87 110.58 11.34 56.23
C ALA A 87 112.02 11.73 56.79
N PRO A 88 112.95 10.80 57.17
CA PRO A 88 113.76 10.95 58.42
C PRO A 88 115.33 10.78 58.37
N ILE A 89 115.97 10.98 59.55
CA ILE A 89 117.41 10.97 59.98
C ILE A 89 118.14 9.57 60.01
N PRO A 90 119.51 9.43 59.93
CA PRO A 90 120.42 9.42 61.13
C PRO A 90 121.99 9.63 61.02
N ARG A 91 122.63 10.07 62.13
CA ARG A 91 123.95 9.68 62.79
C ARG A 91 125.41 9.92 62.25
N ASP A 92 126.21 10.61 63.10
CA ASP A 92 127.54 10.34 63.77
C ASP A 92 128.87 9.83 63.09
N SER A 93 130.05 10.44 63.42
CA SER A 93 131.16 9.87 64.30
C SER A 93 132.51 10.71 64.41
N LYS A 94 133.61 10.20 65.04
CA LYS A 94 134.77 10.94 65.71
C LYS A 94 136.26 10.51 65.41
N MET A 95 137.29 11.27 65.91
CA MET A 95 138.69 10.94 66.46
C MET A 95 139.85 11.95 66.08
N TYR A 96 141.15 11.94 66.52
CA TYR A 96 141.86 11.98 67.87
C TYR A 96 143.44 12.13 67.75
N SER A 97 144.22 12.90 68.60
CA SER A 97 145.75 12.84 68.72
C SER A 97 146.46 13.65 69.88
N GLN A 98 147.83 13.67 69.99
CA GLN A 98 148.67 13.91 71.24
C GLN A 98 149.96 14.87 71.16
N ARG A 99 150.91 14.88 72.16
CA ARG A 99 151.94 15.95 72.52
C ARG A 99 153.44 15.51 72.72
N PHE A 100 154.43 16.44 72.93
CA PHE A 100 155.77 16.24 73.64
C PHE A 100 156.53 17.55 74.14
N GLY A 101 157.75 17.50 74.78
CA GLY A 101 158.46 18.61 75.53
C GLY A 101 160.04 18.58 75.68
N ILE A 102 160.68 19.38 76.60
CA ILE A 102 162.16 19.76 76.66
C ILE A 102 162.81 19.84 78.10
N VAL A 103 164.17 19.78 78.26
CA VAL A 103 164.98 19.81 79.54
C VAL A 103 166.29 20.69 79.48
N GLN A 104 166.97 20.98 80.62
CA GLN A 104 168.04 22.00 80.89
C GLN A 104 169.54 21.53 80.92
N ARG A 105 170.51 22.41 81.33
CA ARG A 105 171.97 22.17 81.50
C ARG A 105 172.66 23.03 82.59
N GLU A 106 173.34 22.45 83.59
CA GLU A 106 174.39 23.10 84.43
C GLU A 106 175.16 22.09 85.31
N VAL A 107 176.44 22.34 85.69
CA VAL A 107 177.28 21.46 86.56
C VAL A 107 178.28 22.30 87.38
N LYS A 108 178.57 21.93 88.65
CA LYS A 108 179.42 22.68 89.60
C LYS A 108 180.75 21.99 89.95
N GLY A 109 181.79 22.77 90.29
CA GLY A 109 183.13 22.29 90.65
C GLY A 109 183.41 22.18 92.17
N PRO A 110 184.64 21.78 92.57
CA PRO A 110 184.97 21.36 93.94
C PRO A 110 185.22 22.48 94.96
N THR A 111 185.19 23.76 94.57
CA THR A 111 185.16 24.90 95.51
C THR A 111 183.84 25.66 95.36
N PRO A 112 183.18 26.06 96.48
CA PRO A 112 181.79 26.52 96.49
C PRO A 112 181.59 27.95 95.96
N LYS A 113 181.87 28.15 94.66
CA LYS A 113 181.39 29.24 93.78
C LYS A 113 181.84 29.09 92.31
N VAL A 114 182.66 28.09 91.94
CA VAL A 114 183.18 27.93 90.57
C VAL A 114 182.29 27.00 89.73
N VAL A 115 181.86 27.50 88.56
CA VAL A 115 181.04 26.79 87.57
C VAL A 115 181.82 26.71 86.25
N ILE A 116 181.82 25.54 85.60
CA ILE A 116 182.49 25.33 84.30
C ILE A 116 181.44 24.85 83.29
N VAL A 117 181.23 25.64 82.23
CA VAL A 117 180.26 25.34 81.17
C VAL A 117 180.97 24.72 79.96
N ARG A 118 180.44 23.61 79.43
CA ARG A 118 180.99 22.91 78.25
C ARG A 118 180.88 23.75 76.97
N ALA A 119 182.01 23.93 76.27
CA ALA A 119 182.09 24.58 74.95
C ALA A 119 181.68 23.66 73.77
N LYS A 120 181.66 24.20 72.55
CA LYS A 120 181.02 23.64 71.34
C LYS A 120 181.97 22.90 70.37
N PRO A 121 181.43 22.00 69.52
CA PRO A 121 181.87 21.73 68.15
C PRO A 121 180.95 22.43 67.08
N PRO A 122 181.32 22.47 65.77
CA PRO A 122 180.77 23.42 64.77
C PRO A 122 179.64 22.89 63.83
N LYS A 123 179.23 23.72 62.85
CA LYS A 123 178.07 23.61 61.93
C LYS A 123 178.36 22.86 60.60
N VAL A 124 177.29 22.44 59.87
CA VAL A 124 177.05 22.74 58.42
C VAL A 124 175.62 22.31 57.97
N GLN A 125 175.21 22.76 56.77
CA GLN A 125 173.92 22.66 56.04
C GLN A 125 173.07 21.37 56.20
N GLY A 126 171.72 21.51 56.15
CA GLY A 126 170.81 20.35 56.06
C GLY A 126 169.28 20.57 56.07
N ALA A 127 168.76 21.80 56.17
CA ALA A 127 167.33 22.02 56.47
C ALA A 127 166.36 21.97 55.26
N GLU A 128 166.83 22.30 54.05
CA GLU A 128 165.94 22.69 52.93
C GLU A 128 165.28 21.49 52.22
N GLN A 129 166.00 20.38 52.06
CA GLN A 129 165.54 19.21 51.29
C GLN A 129 164.31 18.50 51.87
N HIS A 130 163.97 18.72 53.15
CA HIS A 130 162.81 18.11 53.79
C HIS A 130 161.49 18.77 53.36
N LEU A 131 161.50 20.11 53.18
CA LEU A 131 160.29 20.88 52.86
C LEU A 131 159.73 20.56 51.47
N GLU A 132 160.59 20.36 50.48
CA GLU A 132 160.18 20.01 49.11
C GLU A 132 159.33 18.73 49.04
N LYS A 133 159.70 17.68 49.79
CA LYS A 133 158.97 16.40 49.76
C LYS A 133 157.55 16.53 50.29
N ILE A 134 157.33 17.36 51.32
CA ILE A 134 156.01 17.64 51.88
C ILE A 134 155.15 18.38 50.84
N GLN A 135 155.71 19.44 50.23
CA GLN A 135 155.01 20.24 49.20
C GLN A 135 154.57 19.38 48.00
N ARG A 136 155.48 18.56 47.46
CA ARG A 136 155.19 17.67 46.30
C ARG A 136 154.14 16.60 46.62
N SER A 137 154.04 16.15 47.87
CA SER A 137 152.98 15.23 48.32
C SER A 137 151.61 15.92 48.37
N HIS A 138 151.55 17.09 49.02
CA HIS A 138 150.32 17.90 49.11
C HIS A 138 149.76 18.25 47.72
N GLN A 139 150.62 18.66 46.78
CA GLN A 139 150.23 19.00 45.41
C GLN A 139 149.50 17.83 44.71
N LYS A 140 150.01 16.59 44.84
CA LYS A 140 149.36 15.40 44.25
C LYS A 140 148.00 15.11 44.87
N HIS A 141 147.88 15.20 46.20
CA HIS A 141 146.61 14.99 46.89
C HIS A 141 145.56 16.04 46.50
N HIS A 142 145.95 17.31 46.41
CA HIS A 142 145.07 18.38 45.93
C HIS A 142 144.63 18.18 44.47
N ALA A 143 145.51 17.69 43.58
CA ALA A 143 145.17 17.42 42.18
C ALA A 143 144.11 16.29 42.04
N ILE A 144 144.25 15.20 42.81
CA ILE A 144 143.26 14.11 42.81
C ILE A 144 141.91 14.59 43.34
N LEU A 145 141.90 15.31 44.47
CA LEU A 145 140.68 15.90 45.02
C LEU A 145 140.04 16.92 44.07
N ALA A 146 140.82 17.66 43.29
CA ALA A 146 140.30 18.57 42.27
C ALA A 146 139.61 17.83 41.12
N SER A 147 140.14 16.69 40.66
CA SER A 147 139.52 15.88 39.61
C SER A 147 138.25 15.15 40.07
N ILE A 148 138.21 14.65 41.31
CA ILE A 148 136.98 14.09 41.88
C ILE A 148 135.92 15.20 41.98
N LYS A 149 136.31 16.39 42.47
CA LYS A 149 135.42 17.56 42.54
C LYS A 149 135.01 18.14 41.18
N SER A 150 135.72 17.87 40.08
CA SER A 150 135.22 18.23 38.74
C SER A 150 134.17 17.22 38.29
N LYS A 151 134.49 15.91 38.33
CA LYS A 151 133.59 14.84 37.88
C LYS A 151 132.22 14.86 38.59
N GLU A 152 132.18 15.11 39.90
CA GLU A 152 130.90 15.23 40.61
C GLU A 152 130.11 16.50 40.24
N ARG A 153 130.77 17.62 39.91
CA ARG A 153 130.06 18.80 39.35
C ARG A 153 129.51 18.49 37.97
N ASP A 154 130.30 17.83 37.12
CA ASP A 154 129.91 17.50 35.75
C ASP A 154 128.70 16.54 35.76
N ARG A 155 128.70 15.55 36.66
CA ARG A 155 127.56 14.67 36.92
C ARG A 155 126.32 15.44 37.40
N LEU A 156 126.46 16.23 38.47
CA LEU A 156 125.34 17.01 39.04
C LEU A 156 124.76 17.99 38.02
N LYS A 157 125.59 18.54 37.13
CA LYS A 157 125.14 19.38 36.02
C LYS A 157 124.25 18.58 35.05
N VAL A 158 124.69 17.40 34.60
CA VAL A 158 123.89 16.55 33.69
C VAL A 158 122.57 16.10 34.34
N GLU A 159 122.56 15.78 35.64
CA GLU A 159 121.33 15.44 36.36
C GLU A 159 120.39 16.66 36.50
N TRP A 160 120.93 17.87 36.68
CA TRP A 160 120.17 19.13 36.71
C TRP A 160 119.61 19.52 35.34
N ASP A 161 120.41 19.40 34.27
CA ASP A 161 120.01 19.64 32.88
C ASP A 161 118.83 18.71 32.52
N GLN A 162 118.96 17.40 32.76
CA GLN A 162 117.86 16.43 32.53
C GLN A 162 116.60 16.71 33.37
N HIS A 163 116.74 17.21 34.59
CA HIS A 163 115.60 17.58 35.43
C HIS A 163 114.88 18.83 34.89
N ASN A 164 115.64 19.80 34.37
CA ASN A 164 115.09 20.98 33.70
C ASN A 164 114.40 20.62 32.38
N ASP A 165 115.00 19.76 31.53
CA ASP A 165 114.37 19.33 30.28
C ASP A 165 113.02 18.66 30.54
N ARG A 166 112.95 17.74 31.52
CA ARG A 166 111.69 17.10 31.93
C ARG A 166 110.67 18.11 32.46
N LYS A 167 111.09 19.13 33.22
CA LYS A 167 110.22 20.23 33.67
C LYS A 167 109.76 21.12 32.51
N PHE A 168 110.63 21.44 31.57
CA PHE A 168 110.32 22.27 30.41
C PHE A 168 109.31 21.58 29.48
N VAL A 169 109.56 20.31 29.12
CA VAL A 169 108.61 19.51 28.34
C VAL A 169 107.29 19.34 29.08
N GLY A 170 107.32 19.04 30.39
CA GLY A 170 106.11 18.97 31.21
C GLY A 170 105.32 20.29 31.29
N SER A 171 106.02 21.43 31.26
CA SER A 171 105.39 22.76 31.22
C SER A 171 104.79 23.06 29.84
N LEU A 172 105.51 22.74 28.76
CA LEU A 172 105.07 22.92 27.37
C LEU A 172 103.83 22.07 27.05
N VAL A 173 103.78 20.82 27.53
CA VAL A 173 102.59 19.97 27.40
C VAL A 173 101.41 20.55 28.19
N LYS A 174 101.63 21.04 29.42
CA LYS A 174 100.59 21.72 30.21
C LYS A 174 100.10 23.01 29.57
N ALA A 175 100.96 23.77 28.89
CA ALA A 175 100.57 24.94 28.10
C ALA A 175 99.65 24.51 26.94
N ARG A 176 100.11 23.61 26.06
CA ARG A 176 99.31 23.11 24.92
C ARG A 176 97.95 22.53 25.32
N ILE A 177 97.86 21.86 26.47
CA ILE A 177 96.58 21.36 27.01
C ILE A 177 95.67 22.53 27.43
N LYS A 178 96.20 23.56 28.10
CA LYS A 178 95.43 24.77 28.44
C LYS A 178 94.97 25.51 27.20
N ASP A 179 95.83 25.68 26.19
CA ASP A 179 95.51 26.36 24.94
C ASP A 179 94.38 25.63 24.20
N ALA A 180 94.45 24.30 24.11
CA ALA A 180 93.40 23.46 23.54
C ALA A 180 92.08 23.54 24.35
N MET A 181 92.14 23.50 25.68
CA MET A 181 90.96 23.67 26.55
C MET A 181 90.33 25.05 26.37
N GLN A 182 91.12 26.12 26.26
CA GLN A 182 90.61 27.46 25.96
C GLN A 182 89.93 27.51 24.60
N GLY A 183 90.51 26.88 23.56
CA GLY A 183 89.86 26.72 22.25
C GLY A 183 88.50 26.02 22.32
N PHE A 184 88.37 24.93 23.09
CA PHE A 184 87.09 24.27 23.32
C PHE A 184 86.08 25.13 24.09
N ILE A 185 86.53 25.87 25.10
CA ILE A 185 85.67 26.80 25.88
C ILE A 185 85.14 27.91 24.96
N ILE A 186 86.02 28.55 24.18
CA ILE A 186 85.66 29.61 23.22
C ILE A 186 84.66 29.08 22.18
N ASN A 187 84.92 27.93 21.55
CA ASN A 187 84.00 27.32 20.58
C ASN A 187 82.62 26.99 21.19
N THR A 188 82.61 26.52 22.44
CA THR A 188 81.36 26.20 23.15
C THR A 188 80.56 27.47 23.46
N GLU A 189 81.22 28.54 23.88
CA GLU A 189 80.57 29.81 24.20
C GLU A 189 80.12 30.56 22.94
N GLU A 190 80.88 30.51 21.84
CA GLU A 190 80.42 30.97 20.52
C GLU A 190 79.12 30.28 20.08
N ARG A 191 79.01 28.96 20.28
CA ARG A 191 77.81 28.19 19.93
C ARG A 191 76.63 28.56 20.84
N ARG A 192 76.88 28.87 22.11
CA ARG A 192 75.86 29.41 23.04
C ARG A 192 75.43 30.82 22.67
N ASN A 193 76.35 31.67 22.20
CA ASN A 193 76.03 33.02 21.72
C ASN A 193 75.13 32.96 20.49
N LYS A 194 75.51 32.17 19.48
CA LYS A 194 74.70 31.94 18.27
C LYS A 194 73.30 31.37 18.61
N LEU A 195 73.20 30.49 19.60
CA LEU A 195 71.89 30.00 20.08
C LEU A 195 71.08 31.08 20.81
N ARG A 196 71.70 31.91 21.66
CA ARG A 196 71.04 33.06 22.30
C ARG A 196 70.54 34.09 21.28
N GLU A 197 71.35 34.38 20.26
CA GLU A 197 71.00 35.27 19.15
C GLU A 197 69.81 34.73 18.34
N LEU A 198 69.80 33.44 18.02
CA LEU A 198 68.68 32.79 17.33
C LEU A 198 67.39 32.83 18.17
N LEU A 199 67.44 32.39 19.43
CA LEU A 199 66.27 32.39 20.32
C LEU A 199 65.72 33.81 20.55
N ALA A 200 66.59 34.80 20.78
CA ALA A 200 66.16 36.19 20.89
C ALA A 200 65.55 36.73 19.58
N SER A 201 66.04 36.27 18.42
CA SER A 201 65.44 36.62 17.12
C SER A 201 64.07 35.99 16.93
N GLU A 202 63.88 34.72 17.33
CA GLU A 202 62.59 34.02 17.30
C GLU A 202 61.58 34.67 18.26
N GLU A 203 61.97 34.94 19.51
CA GLU A 203 61.17 35.69 20.48
C GLU A 203 60.75 37.06 19.92
N SER A 204 61.68 37.85 19.38
CA SER A 204 61.37 39.15 18.77
C SER A 204 60.46 39.03 17.53
N GLY A 205 60.58 37.94 16.77
CA GLY A 205 59.71 37.60 15.66
C GLY A 205 58.29 37.33 16.13
N TYR A 206 58.10 36.49 17.16
CA TYR A 206 56.79 36.22 17.73
C TYR A 206 56.15 37.45 18.38
N PHE A 207 56.93 38.30 19.08
CA PHE A 207 56.40 39.58 19.59
C PHE A 207 55.94 40.50 18.46
N THR A 208 56.69 40.59 17.36
CA THR A 208 56.31 41.38 16.18
C THR A 208 55.08 40.79 15.50
N GLU A 209 55.01 39.47 15.34
CA GLU A 209 53.87 38.78 14.72
C GLU A 209 52.59 38.93 15.55
N MET A 210 52.69 38.86 16.88
CA MET A 210 51.57 39.14 17.80
C MET A 210 51.09 40.59 17.65
N GLN A 211 52.00 41.58 17.66
CA GLN A 211 51.64 42.99 17.48
C GLN A 211 51.01 43.29 16.11
N LEU A 212 51.36 42.53 15.06
CA LEU A 212 50.75 42.65 13.72
C LEU A 212 49.42 41.88 13.58
N LYS A 213 49.19 40.83 14.38
CA LYS A 213 47.92 40.09 14.46
C LYS A 213 46.90 40.74 15.38
N GLU A 214 47.35 41.50 16.39
CA GLU A 214 46.50 42.27 17.29
C GLU A 214 45.92 43.50 16.57
N GLU A 215 44.79 43.29 15.87
CA GLU A 215 44.04 44.36 15.19
C GLU A 215 43.94 45.60 16.08
N THR A 216 44.43 46.74 15.60
CA THR A 216 44.52 47.94 16.41
C THR A 216 43.13 48.40 16.89
N ILE A 217 43.10 49.15 17.99
CA ILE A 217 41.85 49.75 18.50
C ILE A 217 41.20 50.66 17.43
N GLU A 218 41.98 51.19 16.50
CA GLU A 218 41.51 52.03 15.40
C GLU A 218 40.94 51.21 14.24
N GLU A 219 41.60 50.15 13.79
CA GLU A 219 41.00 49.19 12.84
C GLU A 219 39.69 48.59 13.37
N LYS A 220 39.64 48.22 14.66
CA LYS A 220 38.43 47.70 15.29
C LYS A 220 37.30 48.73 15.29
N LYS A 221 37.60 50.01 15.53
CA LYS A 221 36.64 51.13 15.39
C LYS A 221 36.19 51.29 13.94
N ASP A 222 37.09 51.19 12.96
CA ASP A 222 36.76 51.46 11.57
C ASP A 222 36.03 50.30 10.89
N ARG A 223 36.37 49.04 11.20
CA ARG A 223 35.53 47.87 10.86
C ARG A 223 34.14 47.97 11.48
N MET A 224 34.01 48.51 12.70
CA MET A 224 32.72 48.82 13.32
C MET A 224 31.98 49.94 12.59
N ARG A 225 32.66 51.01 12.14
CA ARG A 225 32.08 52.06 11.29
C ARG A 225 31.58 51.48 9.97
N ASP A 226 32.35 50.61 9.32
CA ASP A 226 32.03 50.04 8.00
C ASP A 226 30.88 49.05 8.07
N LYS A 227 30.87 48.17 9.07
CA LYS A 227 29.69 47.35 9.38
C LYS A 227 28.45 48.22 9.62
N THR A 228 28.61 49.37 10.27
CA THR A 228 27.52 50.35 10.48
C THR A 228 27.13 51.09 9.19
N ARG A 229 28.08 51.43 8.30
CA ARG A 229 27.82 52.02 6.97
C ARG A 229 27.00 51.05 6.11
N LEU A 230 27.49 49.82 5.95
CA LEU A 230 26.84 48.75 5.19
C LEU A 230 25.44 48.40 5.73
N LEU A 231 25.24 48.41 7.05
CA LEU A 231 23.91 48.19 7.64
C LEU A 231 22.95 49.38 7.42
N LYS A 232 23.44 50.62 7.36
CA LYS A 232 22.63 51.78 6.97
C LYS A 232 22.27 51.74 5.49
N GLU A 233 23.24 51.43 4.61
CA GLU A 233 23.04 51.29 3.17
C GLU A 233 22.05 50.17 2.81
N LYS A 234 22.12 49.01 3.50
CA LYS A 234 21.14 47.94 3.32
C LYS A 234 19.73 48.38 3.72
N LYS A 235 19.56 48.95 4.92
CA LYS A 235 18.26 49.46 5.37
C LYS A 235 17.69 50.57 4.49
N GLU A 236 18.55 51.42 3.93
CA GLU A 236 18.11 52.46 2.99
C GLU A 236 17.71 51.88 1.62
N LYS A 237 18.40 50.83 1.13
CA LYS A 237 17.97 50.07 -0.05
C LYS A 237 16.63 49.36 0.19
N GLU A 238 16.52 48.60 1.28
CA GLU A 238 15.26 47.96 1.71
C GLU A 238 14.10 48.97 1.81
N ARG A 239 14.37 50.20 2.28
CA ARG A 239 13.38 51.30 2.32
C ARG A 239 13.03 51.81 0.91
N GLN A 240 14.02 51.96 0.02
CA GLN A 240 13.81 52.40 -1.36
C GLN A 240 13.04 51.35 -2.18
N ASP A 241 13.37 50.08 -2.03
CA ASP A 241 12.69 48.94 -2.66
C ASP A 241 11.23 48.87 -2.20
N LEU A 242 10.96 48.97 -0.89
CA LEU A 242 9.59 49.04 -0.36
C LEU A 242 8.82 50.26 -0.88
N VAL A 243 9.45 51.42 -0.99
CA VAL A 243 8.83 52.61 -1.60
C VAL A 243 8.53 52.38 -3.08
N ALA A 244 9.44 51.75 -3.84
CA ALA A 244 9.22 51.40 -5.24
C ALA A 244 8.10 50.37 -5.41
N GLU A 245 8.00 49.35 -4.54
CA GLU A 245 6.88 48.41 -4.50
C GLU A 245 5.55 49.13 -4.22
N LYS A 246 5.52 50.07 -3.26
CA LYS A 246 4.29 50.81 -2.93
C LYS A 246 3.89 51.83 -3.99
N LEU A 247 4.84 52.42 -4.70
CA LEU A 247 4.55 53.23 -5.91
C LEU A 247 4.02 52.35 -7.05
N ASN A 248 4.61 51.17 -7.28
CA ASN A 248 4.11 50.19 -8.25
C ASN A 248 2.71 49.65 -7.87
N GLN A 249 2.43 49.43 -6.58
CA GLN A 249 1.11 49.06 -6.08
C GLN A 249 0.10 50.18 -6.36
N GLN A 250 0.41 51.42 -5.99
CA GLN A 250 -0.46 52.58 -6.28
C GLN A 250 -0.68 52.77 -7.78
N PHE A 251 0.34 52.56 -8.63
CA PHE A 251 0.19 52.59 -10.08
C PHE A 251 -0.76 51.50 -10.57
N ARG A 252 -0.59 50.25 -10.13
CA ARG A 252 -1.49 49.14 -10.49
C ARG A 252 -2.93 49.35 -10.04
N GLU A 253 -3.13 49.92 -8.85
CA GLU A 253 -4.45 50.18 -8.27
C GLU A 253 -5.14 51.38 -8.92
N ARG A 254 -4.40 52.42 -9.33
CA ARG A 254 -4.95 53.69 -9.84
C ARG A 254 -4.99 53.82 -11.37
N CYS A 255 -4.08 53.18 -12.11
CA CYS A 255 -3.96 53.32 -13.56
C CYS A 255 -5.14 52.67 -14.30
N GLU A 256 -5.98 53.49 -14.95
CA GLU A 256 -7.15 53.02 -15.70
C GLU A 256 -6.79 52.27 -16.98
N GLU A 257 -5.73 52.68 -17.67
CA GLU A 257 -5.20 52.02 -18.87
C GLU A 257 -4.81 50.56 -18.56
N LEU A 258 -4.13 50.33 -17.43
CA LEU A 258 -3.79 48.98 -17.00
C LEU A 258 -5.03 48.14 -16.67
N ARG A 259 -6.06 48.73 -16.04
CA ARG A 259 -7.33 48.02 -15.80
C ARG A 259 -8.03 47.66 -17.11
N ALA A 260 -8.00 48.55 -18.11
CA ALA A 260 -8.57 48.30 -19.43
C ALA A 260 -7.83 47.18 -20.19
N GLU A 261 -6.50 47.16 -20.16
CA GLU A 261 -5.72 46.07 -20.77
C GLU A 261 -5.89 44.74 -20.04
N LEU A 262 -5.90 44.74 -18.70
CA LEU A 262 -6.19 43.52 -17.92
C LEU A 262 -7.60 42.99 -18.20
N PHE A 263 -8.60 43.86 -18.34
CA PHE A 263 -9.94 43.50 -18.78
C PHE A 263 -9.94 42.94 -20.20
N CYS A 264 -9.21 43.56 -21.14
CA CYS A 264 -9.08 43.07 -22.52
C CYS A 264 -8.42 41.68 -22.57
N ILE A 265 -7.37 41.45 -21.77
CA ILE A 265 -6.71 40.14 -21.63
C ILE A 265 -7.68 39.10 -21.04
N HIS A 266 -8.45 39.46 -20.01
CA HIS A 266 -9.46 38.56 -19.43
C HIS A 266 -10.57 38.22 -20.43
N GLN A 267 -11.10 39.22 -21.15
CA GLN A 267 -12.10 39.02 -22.21
C GLN A 267 -11.56 38.11 -23.32
N LYS A 268 -10.31 38.30 -23.76
CA LYS A 268 -9.64 37.44 -24.74
C LYS A 268 -9.58 35.97 -24.25
N LYS A 269 -9.28 35.72 -22.97
CA LYS A 269 -9.29 34.36 -22.36
C LYS A 269 -10.69 33.76 -22.34
N VAL A 270 -11.69 34.47 -21.84
CA VAL A 270 -13.10 34.01 -21.82
C VAL A 270 -13.61 33.70 -23.23
N CYS A 271 -13.21 34.49 -24.24
CA CYS A 271 -13.52 34.21 -25.64
C CYS A 271 -12.78 32.97 -26.21
N GLN A 272 -11.58 32.64 -25.73
CA GLN A 272 -10.86 31.42 -26.10
C GLN A 272 -11.49 30.18 -25.44
N GLU A 273 -11.78 30.25 -24.14
CA GLU A 273 -12.46 29.22 -23.36
C GLU A 273 -13.84 28.89 -23.96
N ARG A 274 -14.64 29.92 -24.30
CA ARG A 274 -15.94 29.73 -24.98
C ARG A 274 -15.81 29.11 -26.37
N LYS A 275 -14.75 29.42 -27.13
CA LYS A 275 -14.49 28.76 -28.43
C LYS A 275 -14.16 27.28 -28.25
N ALA A 276 -13.33 26.93 -27.26
CA ALA A 276 -13.02 25.54 -26.94
C ALA A 276 -14.28 24.77 -26.49
N GLN A 277 -15.12 25.39 -25.65
CA GLN A 277 -16.40 24.80 -25.22
C GLN A 277 -17.37 24.57 -26.39
N ILE A 278 -17.45 25.50 -27.35
CA ILE A 278 -18.27 25.32 -28.56
C ILE A 278 -17.73 24.17 -29.41
N ALA A 279 -16.43 24.13 -29.68
CA ALA A 279 -15.81 23.04 -30.46
C ALA A 279 -16.01 21.66 -29.82
N PHE A 280 -15.87 21.56 -28.49
CA PHE A 280 -16.17 20.33 -27.74
C PHE A 280 -17.65 19.91 -27.87
N ASN A 281 -18.58 20.86 -27.74
CA ASN A 281 -20.01 20.61 -27.90
C ASN A 281 -20.41 20.24 -29.34
N GLU A 282 -19.70 20.74 -30.36
CA GLU A 282 -19.87 20.30 -31.75
C GLU A 282 -19.37 18.87 -31.95
N GLU A 283 -18.24 18.51 -31.37
CA GLU A 283 -17.70 17.16 -31.50
C GLU A 283 -18.57 16.12 -30.78
N LEU A 284 -19.08 16.45 -29.59
CA LEU A 284 -20.08 15.64 -28.90
C LEU A 284 -21.38 15.48 -29.72
N LYS A 285 -21.75 16.47 -30.54
CA LYS A 285 -22.87 16.33 -31.50
C LYS A 285 -22.52 15.43 -32.69
N ARG A 286 -21.28 15.48 -33.21
CA ARG A 286 -20.83 14.56 -34.28
C ARG A 286 -20.86 13.12 -33.79
N GLN A 287 -20.37 12.86 -32.59
CA GLN A 287 -20.40 11.54 -31.96
C GLN A 287 -21.83 11.00 -31.83
N LYS A 288 -22.75 11.81 -31.28
CA LYS A 288 -24.18 11.44 -31.18
C LYS A 288 -24.83 11.18 -32.55
N LEU A 289 -24.54 11.98 -33.57
CA LEU A 289 -25.04 11.75 -34.93
C LEU A 289 -24.51 10.44 -35.55
N VAL A 290 -23.29 10.01 -35.20
CA VAL A 290 -22.73 8.72 -35.62
C VAL A 290 -23.38 7.56 -34.85
N GLU A 291 -23.64 7.72 -33.54
CA GLU A 291 -24.39 6.77 -32.72
C GLU A 291 -25.84 6.60 -33.24
N GLU A 292 -26.55 7.70 -33.48
CA GLU A 292 -27.92 7.72 -34.04
C GLU A 292 -27.98 7.06 -35.44
N GLN A 293 -26.98 7.31 -36.31
CA GLN A 293 -26.86 6.61 -37.59
C GLN A 293 -26.59 5.11 -37.42
N MET A 294 -25.77 4.71 -36.45
CA MET A 294 -25.51 3.30 -36.14
C MET A 294 -26.79 2.60 -35.66
N PHE A 295 -27.53 3.19 -34.71
CA PHE A 295 -28.79 2.64 -34.23
C PHE A 295 -29.85 2.57 -35.33
N SER A 296 -29.91 3.58 -36.21
CA SER A 296 -30.81 3.57 -37.38
C SER A 296 -30.53 2.40 -38.32
N ARG A 297 -29.25 2.09 -38.60
CA ARG A 297 -28.86 0.93 -39.41
C ARG A 297 -29.26 -0.39 -38.74
N LEU A 298 -29.00 -0.54 -37.44
CA LEU A 298 -29.36 -1.73 -36.68
C LEU A 298 -30.89 -1.97 -36.64
N TRP A 299 -31.69 -0.90 -36.57
CA TRP A 299 -33.16 -0.99 -36.66
C TRP A 299 -33.65 -1.36 -38.07
N GLU A 300 -33.06 -0.79 -39.12
CA GLU A 300 -33.34 -1.19 -40.51
C GLU A 300 -32.97 -2.67 -40.74
N GLU A 301 -31.82 -3.12 -40.23
CA GLU A 301 -31.37 -4.51 -40.31
C GLU A 301 -32.30 -5.48 -39.57
N ASP A 302 -32.76 -5.15 -38.36
CA ASP A 302 -33.76 -5.97 -37.64
C ASP A 302 -35.13 -5.97 -38.32
N ARG A 303 -35.59 -4.84 -38.89
CA ARG A 303 -36.83 -4.81 -39.70
C ARG A 303 -36.69 -5.74 -40.91
N LEU A 304 -35.61 -5.62 -41.66
CA LEU A 304 -35.33 -6.48 -42.83
C LEU A 304 -35.15 -7.96 -42.42
N ALA A 305 -34.63 -8.24 -41.23
CA ALA A 305 -34.52 -9.60 -40.69
C ALA A 305 -35.87 -10.18 -40.22
N LYS A 306 -36.83 -9.34 -39.80
CA LYS A 306 -38.22 -9.75 -39.54
C LYS A 306 -38.98 -10.01 -40.84
N GLU A 307 -38.92 -9.06 -41.78
CA GLU A 307 -39.53 -9.17 -43.11
C GLU A 307 -39.05 -10.41 -43.87
N LYS A 308 -37.75 -10.75 -43.81
CA LYS A 308 -37.21 -11.99 -44.38
C LYS A 308 -37.79 -13.25 -43.71
N ARG A 309 -37.91 -13.28 -42.39
CA ARG A 309 -38.51 -14.42 -41.65
C ARG A 309 -39.99 -14.59 -42.01
N GLU A 310 -40.76 -13.51 -42.01
CA GLU A 310 -42.17 -13.52 -42.42
C GLU A 310 -42.34 -13.97 -43.89
N ALA A 311 -41.45 -13.52 -44.78
CA ALA A 311 -41.44 -13.96 -46.19
C ALA A 311 -41.06 -15.44 -46.35
N GLU A 312 -40.13 -15.97 -45.54
CA GLU A 312 -39.80 -17.40 -45.51
C GLU A 312 -40.94 -18.25 -44.93
N GLU A 313 -41.56 -17.82 -43.84
CA GLU A 313 -42.70 -18.49 -43.23
C GLU A 313 -43.91 -18.48 -44.18
N ALA A 314 -44.17 -17.37 -44.87
CA ALA A 314 -45.20 -17.30 -45.90
C ALA A 314 -44.90 -18.17 -47.13
N ARG A 315 -43.62 -18.42 -47.47
CA ARG A 315 -43.22 -19.41 -48.49
C ARG A 315 -43.50 -20.83 -48.01
N ARG A 316 -43.02 -21.20 -46.82
CA ARG A 316 -43.25 -22.52 -46.20
C ARG A 316 -44.74 -22.82 -46.05
N GLN A 317 -45.56 -21.85 -45.66
CA GLN A 317 -47.02 -21.99 -45.61
C GLN A 317 -47.63 -22.24 -46.99
N LYS A 318 -47.22 -21.50 -48.03
CA LYS A 318 -47.66 -21.73 -49.42
C LYS A 318 -47.26 -23.12 -49.92
N GLU A 319 -46.03 -23.55 -49.64
CA GLU A 319 -45.51 -24.89 -49.96
C GLU A 319 -46.32 -25.99 -49.25
N LEU A 320 -46.64 -25.83 -47.98
CA LEU A 320 -47.48 -26.77 -47.23
C LEU A 320 -48.92 -26.85 -47.78
N VAL A 321 -49.52 -25.70 -48.14
CA VAL A 321 -50.86 -25.64 -48.77
C VAL A 321 -50.84 -26.29 -50.16
N GLU A 322 -49.82 -26.02 -50.97
CA GLU A 322 -49.64 -26.64 -52.29
C GLU A 322 -49.42 -28.15 -52.19
N ASN A 323 -48.55 -28.63 -51.30
CA ASN A 323 -48.34 -30.05 -51.05
C ASN A 323 -49.64 -30.74 -50.57
N THR A 324 -50.42 -30.07 -49.72
CA THR A 324 -51.74 -30.57 -49.28
C THR A 324 -52.73 -30.64 -50.44
N ARG A 325 -52.77 -29.62 -51.29
CA ARG A 325 -53.61 -29.58 -52.50
C ARG A 325 -53.23 -30.69 -53.49
N LEU A 326 -51.93 -30.94 -53.69
CA LEU A 326 -51.44 -32.02 -54.54
C LEU A 326 -51.83 -33.40 -53.97
N GLY A 327 -51.70 -33.61 -52.65
CA GLY A 327 -52.15 -34.84 -51.98
C GLY A 327 -53.65 -35.09 -52.14
N LEU A 328 -54.48 -34.06 -51.95
CA LEU A 328 -55.93 -34.15 -52.15
C LEU A 328 -56.29 -34.40 -53.63
N ASN A 329 -55.61 -33.74 -54.57
CA ASN A 329 -55.80 -33.99 -56.00
C ASN A 329 -55.44 -35.43 -56.38
N ALA A 330 -54.37 -36.00 -55.81
CA ALA A 330 -53.99 -37.40 -56.01
C ALA A 330 -55.07 -38.37 -55.46
N GLN A 331 -55.61 -38.11 -54.26
CA GLN A 331 -56.74 -38.88 -53.71
C GLN A 331 -58.00 -38.79 -54.58
N ILE A 332 -58.39 -37.59 -55.02
CA ILE A 332 -59.53 -37.38 -55.93
C ILE A 332 -59.33 -38.13 -57.25
N THR A 333 -58.10 -38.18 -57.76
CA THR A 333 -57.75 -38.89 -59.00
C THR A 333 -57.81 -40.41 -58.80
N GLY A 334 -57.31 -40.92 -57.67
CA GLY A 334 -57.43 -42.32 -57.29
C GLY A 334 -58.90 -42.77 -57.15
N ILE A 335 -59.74 -41.96 -56.48
CA ILE A 335 -61.18 -42.24 -56.34
C ILE A 335 -61.90 -42.22 -57.71
N LYS A 336 -61.51 -41.31 -58.62
CA LYS A 336 -62.03 -41.30 -60.00
C LYS A 336 -61.63 -42.55 -60.78
N ALA A 337 -60.37 -42.97 -60.70
CA ALA A 337 -59.87 -44.18 -61.34
C ALA A 337 -60.55 -45.44 -60.78
N GLN A 338 -60.73 -45.54 -59.46
CA GLN A 338 -61.50 -46.61 -58.82
C GLN A 338 -62.94 -46.68 -59.33
N ARG A 339 -63.64 -45.55 -59.40
CA ARG A 339 -65.01 -45.48 -59.94
C ARG A 339 -65.09 -45.88 -61.42
N GLN A 340 -64.08 -45.54 -62.22
CA GLN A 340 -64.01 -45.95 -63.63
C GLN A 340 -63.77 -47.47 -63.76
N ALA A 341 -62.88 -48.04 -62.94
CA ALA A 341 -62.67 -49.48 -62.89
C ALA A 341 -63.93 -50.24 -62.39
N GLU A 342 -64.62 -49.72 -61.37
CA GLU A 342 -65.93 -50.25 -60.94
C GLU A 342 -67.00 -50.19 -62.04
N GLN A 343 -67.00 -49.14 -62.87
CA GLN A 343 -67.94 -49.02 -64.00
C GLN A 343 -67.60 -50.06 -65.09
N GLN A 344 -66.33 -50.21 -65.43
CA GLN A 344 -65.87 -51.23 -66.38
C GLN A 344 -66.20 -52.65 -65.90
N LEU A 345 -65.93 -52.97 -64.63
CA LEU A 345 -66.30 -54.26 -64.04
C LEU A 345 -67.83 -54.50 -64.10
N LYS A 346 -68.66 -53.50 -63.79
CA LYS A 346 -70.12 -53.62 -63.89
C LYS A 346 -70.61 -53.80 -65.34
N GLU A 347 -69.93 -53.22 -66.33
CA GLU A 347 -70.20 -53.48 -67.75
C GLU A 347 -69.78 -54.89 -68.18
N GLU A 348 -68.65 -55.40 -67.68
CA GLU A 348 -68.18 -56.76 -67.94
C GLU A 348 -69.08 -57.82 -67.27
N GLU A 349 -69.47 -57.60 -66.01
CA GLU A 349 -70.46 -58.40 -65.29
C GLU A 349 -71.81 -58.42 -66.04
N ALA A 350 -72.29 -57.26 -66.51
CA ALA A 350 -73.53 -57.18 -67.28
C ALA A 350 -73.44 -57.98 -68.59
N ARG A 351 -72.33 -57.88 -69.35
CA ARG A 351 -72.08 -58.66 -70.57
C ARG A 351 -71.99 -60.16 -70.27
N SER A 352 -71.36 -60.57 -69.17
CA SER A 352 -71.33 -61.98 -68.74
C SER A 352 -72.75 -62.49 -68.48
N VAL A 353 -73.52 -61.75 -67.68
CA VAL A 353 -74.90 -62.10 -67.33
C VAL A 353 -75.82 -62.14 -68.57
N GLU A 354 -75.55 -61.36 -69.62
CA GLU A 354 -76.24 -61.46 -70.91
C GLU A 354 -75.85 -62.72 -71.69
N ASN A 355 -74.57 -63.10 -71.70
CA ASN A 355 -74.10 -64.36 -72.29
C ASN A 355 -74.68 -65.58 -71.55
N ASP A 356 -74.71 -65.56 -70.22
CA ASP A 356 -75.28 -66.62 -69.38
C ASP A 356 -76.78 -66.79 -69.66
N LYS A 357 -77.52 -65.67 -69.76
CA LYS A 357 -78.94 -65.66 -70.18
C LYS A 357 -79.14 -66.20 -71.60
N ALA A 358 -78.16 -66.06 -72.50
CA ALA A 358 -78.23 -66.62 -73.84
C ALA A 358 -77.97 -68.14 -73.83
N GLN A 359 -76.98 -68.61 -73.06
CA GLN A 359 -76.70 -70.04 -72.88
C GLN A 359 -77.90 -70.78 -72.25
N VAL A 360 -78.46 -70.25 -71.15
CA VAL A 360 -79.63 -70.85 -70.47
C VAL A 360 -80.85 -70.91 -71.39
N LYS A 361 -81.05 -69.95 -72.31
CA LYS A 361 -82.11 -70.03 -73.33
C LYS A 361 -81.88 -71.19 -74.30
N LEU A 362 -80.66 -71.33 -74.82
CA LEU A 362 -80.26 -72.40 -75.74
C LEU A 362 -80.43 -73.79 -75.09
N GLU A 363 -80.01 -73.95 -73.83
CA GLU A 363 -80.22 -75.19 -73.07
C GLU A 363 -81.71 -75.51 -72.91
N ASN A 364 -82.53 -74.53 -72.55
CA ASN A 364 -83.98 -74.70 -72.42
C ASN A 364 -84.66 -75.09 -73.75
N GLU A 365 -84.13 -74.66 -74.89
CA GLU A 365 -84.60 -75.06 -76.22
C GLU A 365 -84.19 -76.48 -76.58
N GLN A 366 -82.93 -76.85 -76.33
CA GLN A 366 -82.48 -78.24 -76.46
C GLN A 366 -83.30 -79.20 -75.58
N ASP A 367 -83.62 -78.79 -74.35
CA ASP A 367 -84.39 -79.59 -73.41
C ASP A 367 -85.87 -79.75 -73.81
N LYS A 368 -86.47 -78.73 -74.45
CA LYS A 368 -87.79 -78.87 -75.09
C LYS A 368 -87.74 -79.91 -76.22
N LEU A 369 -86.70 -79.91 -77.05
CA LEU A 369 -86.52 -80.88 -78.13
C LEU A 369 -86.31 -82.31 -77.60
N LYS A 370 -85.49 -82.50 -76.55
CA LYS A 370 -85.36 -83.80 -75.83
C LYS A 370 -86.72 -84.30 -75.34
N LYS A 371 -87.50 -83.42 -74.68
CA LYS A 371 -88.86 -83.70 -74.16
C LYS A 371 -89.93 -83.91 -75.24
N GLN A 372 -89.63 -83.62 -76.51
CA GLN A 372 -90.48 -84.00 -77.65
C GLN A 372 -90.11 -85.38 -78.20
N LYS A 373 -88.81 -85.70 -78.32
CA LYS A 373 -88.34 -87.02 -78.77
C LYS A 373 -88.82 -88.15 -77.85
N THR A 374 -88.67 -88.00 -76.54
CA THR A 374 -89.14 -89.02 -75.58
C THR A 374 -90.67 -89.25 -75.63
N LYS A 375 -91.45 -88.24 -75.99
CA LYS A 375 -92.91 -88.38 -76.22
C LYS A 375 -93.26 -89.11 -77.52
N GLN A 376 -92.39 -89.07 -78.53
CA GLN A 376 -92.54 -89.85 -79.76
C GLN A 376 -92.14 -91.31 -79.51
N GLU A 377 -91.03 -91.54 -78.79
CA GLU A 377 -90.55 -92.86 -78.37
C GLU A 377 -91.59 -93.61 -77.52
N ILE A 378 -92.19 -92.94 -76.52
CA ILE A 378 -93.24 -93.52 -75.67
C ILE A 378 -94.50 -93.86 -76.50
N ARG A 379 -94.87 -93.06 -77.50
CA ARG A 379 -96.00 -93.37 -78.39
C ARG A 379 -95.74 -94.62 -79.24
N ALA A 380 -94.54 -94.76 -79.80
CA ALA A 380 -94.16 -95.93 -80.58
C ALA A 380 -94.15 -97.22 -79.73
N ALA A 381 -93.67 -97.14 -78.48
CA ALA A 381 -93.72 -98.25 -77.54
C ALA A 381 -95.16 -98.67 -77.19
N LEU A 382 -96.05 -97.71 -76.96
CA LEU A 382 -97.47 -97.98 -76.67
C LEU A 382 -98.25 -98.55 -77.86
N GLN A 383 -97.85 -98.25 -79.10
CA GLN A 383 -98.44 -98.88 -80.30
C GLN A 383 -98.06 -100.37 -80.41
N LYS A 384 -96.78 -100.71 -80.23
CA LYS A 384 -96.34 -102.11 -80.21
C LYS A 384 -97.02 -102.92 -79.11
N ALA A 385 -97.09 -102.37 -77.89
CA ALA A 385 -97.76 -103.02 -76.76
C ALA A 385 -99.29 -103.20 -76.94
N LEU A 386 -99.89 -102.57 -77.96
CA LEU A 386 -101.28 -102.82 -78.37
C LEU A 386 -101.37 -103.95 -79.41
N GLU A 387 -100.44 -103.99 -80.37
CA GLU A 387 -100.32 -105.06 -81.37
C GLU A 387 -100.02 -106.40 -80.70
N GLU A 388 -99.02 -106.43 -79.81
CA GLU A 388 -98.63 -107.60 -79.00
C GLU A 388 -99.79 -108.14 -78.15
N LYS A 389 -100.68 -107.27 -77.64
CA LYS A 389 -101.86 -107.69 -76.88
C LYS A 389 -102.97 -108.30 -77.72
N ILE A 390 -103.11 -107.90 -78.99
CA ILE A 390 -104.13 -108.47 -79.90
C ILE A 390 -103.76 -109.90 -80.30
N GLU A 391 -102.45 -110.21 -80.36
CA GLU A 391 -101.95 -111.57 -80.55
C GLU A 391 -102.15 -112.42 -79.28
N HIS A 392 -101.76 -111.89 -78.11
CA HIS A 392 -101.84 -112.61 -76.83
C HIS A 392 -103.26 -113.08 -76.47
N ILE A 393 -104.28 -112.23 -76.70
CA ILE A 393 -105.69 -112.55 -76.43
C ILE A 393 -106.20 -113.74 -77.26
N GLN A 394 -105.64 -113.99 -78.45
CA GLN A 394 -106.02 -115.13 -79.31
C GLN A 394 -105.42 -116.46 -78.83
N GLN A 395 -104.40 -116.42 -77.97
CA GLN A 395 -103.83 -117.59 -77.31
C GLN A 395 -104.47 -117.83 -75.93
N GLU A 396 -104.70 -116.78 -75.13
CA GLU A 396 -105.35 -116.87 -73.80
C GLU A 396 -106.71 -117.58 -73.85
N TYR A 397 -107.53 -117.32 -74.86
CA TYR A 397 -108.83 -117.98 -75.07
C TYR A 397 -108.76 -119.53 -75.18
N ARG A 398 -107.57 -120.09 -75.45
CA ARG A 398 -107.33 -121.55 -75.50
C ARG A 398 -106.78 -122.13 -74.20
N GLU A 399 -106.26 -121.28 -73.30
CA GLU A 399 -105.57 -121.68 -72.08
C GLU A 399 -106.41 -121.45 -70.82
N GLU A 400 -107.34 -120.48 -70.83
CA GLU A 400 -108.26 -120.20 -69.72
C GLU A 400 -109.13 -121.41 -69.31
N GLN A 401 -109.48 -122.29 -70.26
CA GLN A 401 -110.34 -123.46 -69.96
C GLN A 401 -109.65 -124.50 -69.06
N ASP A 402 -108.32 -124.62 -69.12
CA ASP A 402 -107.56 -125.70 -68.45
C ASP A 402 -106.92 -125.25 -67.11
N LEU A 403 -106.83 -123.93 -66.89
CA LEU A 403 -106.27 -123.30 -65.69
C LEU A 403 -107.29 -123.03 -64.58
N ASN A 404 -108.56 -122.79 -64.94
CA ASN A 404 -109.62 -122.36 -64.01
C ASN A 404 -109.89 -123.38 -62.87
N MET A 405 -109.50 -124.64 -63.05
CA MET A 405 -109.71 -125.72 -62.06
C MET A 405 -108.59 -125.88 -61.01
N LYS A 406 -107.46 -125.17 -61.14
CA LYS A 406 -106.26 -125.39 -60.30
C LYS A 406 -105.89 -124.22 -59.38
N LEU A 407 -106.41 -123.01 -59.63
CA LEU A 407 -105.99 -121.80 -58.93
C LEU A 407 -106.64 -121.61 -57.54
N VAL A 408 -107.87 -122.09 -57.36
CA VAL A 408 -108.73 -121.81 -56.19
C VAL A 408 -108.14 -122.32 -54.86
N GLN A 409 -107.39 -123.43 -54.89
CA GLN A 409 -106.99 -124.13 -53.66
C GLN A 409 -105.74 -123.56 -52.96
N ARG A 410 -104.93 -122.73 -53.63
CA ARG A 410 -103.59 -122.31 -53.11
C ARG A 410 -103.56 -120.93 -52.45
N ALA A 411 -104.54 -120.06 -52.72
CA ALA A 411 -104.51 -118.65 -52.29
C ALA A 411 -104.83 -118.39 -50.80
N LEU A 412 -105.19 -119.40 -50.01
CA LEU A 412 -105.75 -119.22 -48.65
C LEU A 412 -104.76 -119.42 -47.48
N GLN A 413 -103.50 -119.78 -47.71
CA GLN A 413 -102.55 -120.10 -46.63
C GLN A 413 -101.45 -119.05 -46.40
N ASP A 414 -100.98 -118.35 -47.44
CA ASP A 414 -99.73 -117.56 -47.37
C ASP A 414 -99.86 -116.17 -46.70
N LEU A 415 -101.07 -115.70 -46.37
CA LEU A 415 -101.29 -114.32 -45.90
C LEU A 415 -101.06 -114.08 -44.40
N GLN A 416 -100.93 -115.12 -43.58
CA GLN A 416 -100.98 -114.98 -42.11
C GLN A 416 -99.63 -114.61 -41.44
N GLU A 417 -98.48 -114.98 -42.03
CA GLU A 417 -97.17 -114.98 -41.32
C GLU A 417 -96.26 -113.74 -41.53
N GLU A 418 -96.67 -112.78 -42.37
CA GLU A 418 -95.86 -111.60 -42.74
C GLU A 418 -96.04 -110.40 -41.80
N ALA A 419 -96.99 -110.46 -40.86
CA ALA A 419 -97.39 -109.33 -40.03
C ALA A 419 -96.43 -109.03 -38.87
N ASP A 420 -96.14 -110.03 -38.03
CA ASP A 420 -95.54 -109.79 -36.70
C ASP A 420 -94.06 -109.37 -36.72
N LYS A 421 -93.31 -109.82 -37.73
CA LYS A 421 -91.85 -109.57 -37.87
C LYS A 421 -91.50 -108.07 -38.05
N LYS A 422 -92.49 -107.20 -38.28
CA LYS A 422 -92.29 -105.76 -38.58
C LYS A 422 -92.38 -104.83 -37.37
N LYS A 423 -92.84 -105.29 -36.19
CA LYS A 423 -92.90 -104.45 -34.96
C LYS A 423 -91.53 -104.25 -34.30
N GLN A 424 -90.80 -105.34 -34.04
CA GLN A 424 -89.60 -105.34 -33.19
C GLN A 424 -88.54 -104.29 -33.58
N LYS A 425 -88.27 -104.14 -34.88
CA LYS A 425 -87.16 -103.32 -35.41
C LYS A 425 -87.32 -101.80 -35.22
N ARG A 426 -88.42 -101.32 -34.64
CA ARG A 426 -88.67 -99.87 -34.42
C ARG A 426 -88.20 -99.36 -33.06
N GLU A 427 -88.05 -100.23 -32.07
CA GLU A 427 -87.80 -99.82 -30.67
C GLU A 427 -86.31 -99.57 -30.39
N ASP A 428 -85.41 -100.31 -31.05
CA ASP A 428 -83.96 -100.20 -30.81
C ASP A 428 -83.37 -98.90 -31.37
N MET A 429 -83.79 -98.50 -32.57
CA MET A 429 -83.39 -97.22 -33.22
C MET A 429 -83.70 -95.98 -32.37
N ALA A 430 -84.66 -96.07 -31.44
CA ALA A 430 -85.01 -94.97 -30.55
C ALA A 430 -84.05 -94.85 -29.36
N ARG A 431 -83.45 -95.95 -28.90
CA ARG A 431 -82.54 -95.97 -27.74
C ARG A 431 -81.19 -95.30 -28.04
N GLU A 432 -80.63 -95.58 -29.22
CA GLU A 432 -79.31 -95.05 -29.63
C GLU A 432 -79.31 -93.53 -29.82
N GLN A 433 -80.40 -92.98 -30.38
CA GLN A 433 -80.52 -91.53 -30.62
C GLN A 433 -80.56 -90.70 -29.32
N GLU A 434 -81.06 -91.28 -28.23
CA GLU A 434 -81.18 -90.60 -26.95
C GLU A 434 -79.82 -90.51 -26.22
N ILE A 435 -79.03 -91.58 -26.27
CA ILE A 435 -77.66 -91.62 -25.73
C ILE A 435 -76.77 -90.56 -26.40
N TYR A 436 -76.86 -90.42 -27.73
CA TYR A 436 -76.07 -89.42 -28.47
C TYR A 436 -76.42 -87.97 -28.06
N ARG A 437 -77.70 -87.68 -27.78
CA ARG A 437 -78.13 -86.34 -27.33
C ARG A 437 -77.57 -85.99 -25.95
N GLN A 438 -77.52 -86.97 -25.04
CA GLN A 438 -77.02 -86.78 -23.68
C GLN A 438 -75.51 -86.48 -23.67
N TYR A 439 -74.73 -87.13 -24.54
CA TYR A 439 -73.31 -86.81 -24.72
C TYR A 439 -73.06 -85.38 -25.23
N VAL A 440 -73.82 -84.94 -26.25
CA VAL A 440 -73.71 -83.56 -26.78
C VAL A 440 -74.16 -82.51 -25.75
N ALA A 441 -75.11 -82.86 -24.86
CA ALA A 441 -75.49 -81.99 -23.76
C ALA A 441 -74.38 -81.82 -22.72
N GLN A 442 -73.65 -82.89 -22.37
CA GLN A 442 -72.53 -82.86 -21.43
C GLN A 442 -71.40 -81.95 -21.90
N LEU A 443 -70.92 -82.13 -23.15
CA LEU A 443 -69.87 -81.28 -23.73
C LEU A 443 -70.23 -79.78 -23.67
N ARG A 444 -71.50 -79.44 -23.92
CA ARG A 444 -71.99 -78.05 -23.86
C ARG A 444 -72.07 -77.47 -22.46
N GLU A 445 -72.11 -78.27 -21.40
CA GLU A 445 -71.98 -77.76 -20.02
C GLU A 445 -70.50 -77.62 -19.62
N GLU A 446 -69.61 -78.47 -20.15
CA GLU A 446 -68.15 -78.35 -19.97
C GLU A 446 -67.58 -77.10 -20.65
N GLU A 447 -67.98 -76.81 -21.90
CA GLU A 447 -67.66 -75.56 -22.60
C GLU A 447 -68.14 -74.34 -21.79
N ARG A 448 -69.40 -74.34 -21.35
CA ARG A 448 -70.00 -73.30 -20.50
C ARG A 448 -69.45 -73.25 -19.07
N ALA A 449 -68.62 -74.21 -18.65
CA ALA A 449 -67.85 -74.12 -17.41
C ALA A 449 -66.51 -73.42 -17.67
N GLN A 450 -65.82 -73.80 -18.75
CA GLN A 450 -64.55 -73.20 -19.16
C GLN A 450 -64.71 -71.71 -19.52
N GLU A 451 -65.76 -71.32 -20.25
CA GLU A 451 -66.08 -69.91 -20.53
C GLU A 451 -66.21 -69.09 -19.23
N LYS A 452 -66.93 -69.61 -18.22
CA LYS A 452 -67.11 -68.93 -16.93
C LYS A 452 -65.82 -68.83 -16.12
N GLU A 453 -64.88 -69.75 -16.28
CA GLU A 453 -63.56 -69.63 -15.64
C GLU A 453 -62.67 -68.60 -16.37
N LEU A 454 -62.72 -68.55 -17.70
CA LEU A 454 -62.06 -67.50 -18.48
C LEU A 454 -62.61 -66.11 -18.17
N ASP A 455 -63.94 -65.95 -18.08
CA ASP A 455 -64.57 -64.69 -17.70
C ASP A 455 -64.15 -64.22 -16.30
N ARG A 456 -64.12 -65.12 -15.30
CA ARG A 456 -63.62 -64.83 -13.95
C ARG A 456 -62.15 -64.38 -13.96
N ILE A 457 -61.30 -65.00 -14.79
CA ILE A 457 -59.90 -64.59 -14.94
C ILE A 457 -59.82 -63.20 -15.57
N LEU A 458 -60.59 -62.92 -16.62
CA LEU A 458 -60.66 -61.61 -17.27
C LEU A 458 -61.22 -60.52 -16.35
N GLU A 459 -62.19 -60.83 -15.50
CA GLU A 459 -62.68 -59.92 -14.45
C GLU A 459 -61.61 -59.63 -13.40
N ALA A 460 -60.93 -60.67 -12.87
CA ALA A 460 -59.82 -60.50 -11.94
C ALA A 460 -58.62 -59.73 -12.55
N GLU A 461 -58.42 -59.75 -13.87
CA GLU A 461 -57.44 -58.90 -14.55
C GLU A 461 -57.91 -57.45 -14.75
N LYS A 462 -59.20 -57.23 -15.06
CA LYS A 462 -59.80 -55.89 -15.10
C LYS A 462 -59.69 -55.22 -13.72
N GLU A 463 -60.04 -55.94 -12.65
CA GLU A 463 -59.94 -55.45 -11.27
C GLU A 463 -58.50 -55.09 -10.87
N LYS A 464 -57.51 -55.92 -11.23
CA LYS A 464 -56.09 -55.61 -10.98
C LYS A 464 -55.68 -54.30 -11.67
N LYS A 465 -56.05 -54.12 -12.95
CA LYS A 465 -55.73 -52.90 -13.70
C LYS A 465 -56.46 -51.68 -13.14
N PHE A 466 -57.73 -51.79 -12.76
CA PHE A 466 -58.43 -50.70 -12.06
C PHE A 466 -57.72 -50.38 -10.73
N ALA A 467 -57.33 -51.37 -9.95
CA ALA A 467 -56.59 -51.19 -8.71
C ALA A 467 -55.13 -50.70 -8.90
N GLU A 468 -54.57 -50.74 -10.11
CA GLU A 468 -53.30 -50.10 -10.48
C GLU A 468 -53.53 -48.63 -10.84
N MET A 469 -54.46 -48.35 -11.76
CA MET A 469 -54.88 -46.97 -12.10
C MET A 469 -55.30 -46.17 -10.86
N ASP A 470 -56.00 -46.81 -9.91
CA ASP A 470 -56.47 -46.15 -8.69
C ASP A 470 -55.33 -45.89 -7.68
N LYS A 471 -54.22 -46.63 -7.73
CA LYS A 471 -52.99 -46.31 -6.98
C LYS A 471 -52.25 -45.16 -7.63
N GLU A 472 -52.10 -45.17 -8.96
CA GLU A 472 -51.48 -44.07 -9.70
C GLU A 472 -52.22 -42.76 -9.47
N LEU A 473 -53.56 -42.79 -9.54
CA LEU A 473 -54.43 -41.64 -9.27
C LEU A 473 -54.36 -41.15 -7.81
N ARG A 474 -54.10 -42.04 -6.83
CA ARG A 474 -53.85 -41.64 -5.43
C ARG A 474 -52.49 -40.94 -5.30
N LEU A 475 -51.44 -41.50 -5.90
CA LEU A 475 -50.10 -40.90 -5.92
C LEU A 475 -50.08 -39.55 -6.64
N GLU A 476 -50.79 -39.40 -7.77
CA GLU A 476 -50.96 -38.12 -8.47
C GLU A 476 -51.66 -37.09 -7.57
N LYS A 477 -52.76 -37.48 -6.91
CA LYS A 477 -53.46 -36.63 -5.93
C LYS A 477 -52.59 -36.29 -4.73
N GLU A 478 -51.67 -37.14 -4.30
CA GLU A 478 -50.72 -36.87 -3.22
C GLU A 478 -49.62 -35.91 -3.65
N ALA A 479 -48.97 -36.14 -4.79
CA ALA A 479 -48.00 -35.22 -5.39
C ALA A 479 -48.61 -33.83 -5.66
N ARG A 480 -49.85 -33.78 -6.17
CA ARG A 480 -50.59 -32.52 -6.37
C ARG A 480 -50.91 -31.81 -5.05
N ARG A 481 -51.20 -32.55 -3.97
CA ARG A 481 -51.39 -31.98 -2.62
C ARG A 481 -50.07 -31.49 -2.02
N GLN A 482 -48.96 -32.18 -2.23
CA GLN A 482 -47.61 -31.74 -1.84
C GLN A 482 -47.25 -30.43 -2.56
N LEU A 483 -47.37 -30.38 -3.89
CA LEU A 483 -47.13 -29.18 -4.69
C LEU A 483 -48.00 -27.99 -4.27
N VAL A 484 -49.30 -28.21 -3.99
CA VAL A 484 -50.19 -27.16 -3.47
C VAL A 484 -49.74 -26.69 -2.09
N ASN A 485 -49.30 -27.59 -1.20
CA ASN A 485 -48.76 -27.22 0.10
C ASN A 485 -47.45 -26.42 -0.01
N GLU A 486 -46.55 -26.79 -0.92
CA GLU A 486 -45.30 -26.06 -1.20
C GLU A 486 -45.57 -24.66 -1.76
N VAL A 487 -46.50 -24.53 -2.72
CA VAL A 487 -46.96 -23.24 -3.25
C VAL A 487 -47.60 -22.38 -2.15
N MET A 488 -48.38 -22.98 -1.24
CA MET A 488 -49.00 -22.25 -0.13
C MET A 488 -47.98 -21.87 0.96
N CYS A 489 -46.95 -22.69 1.21
CA CYS A 489 -45.87 -22.38 2.15
C CYS A 489 -44.94 -21.29 1.61
N THR A 490 -44.52 -21.37 0.35
CA THR A 490 -43.75 -20.30 -0.32
C THR A 490 -44.56 -19.01 -0.42
N ARG A 491 -45.88 -19.08 -0.68
CA ARG A 491 -46.75 -17.89 -0.66
C ARG A 491 -46.89 -17.27 0.74
N LYS A 492 -47.00 -18.08 1.79
CA LYS A 492 -46.97 -17.60 3.19
C LYS A 492 -45.64 -16.90 3.50
N LEU A 493 -44.50 -17.50 3.12
CA LEU A 493 -43.18 -16.92 3.30
C LEU A 493 -43.03 -15.59 2.54
N GLN A 494 -43.44 -15.51 1.28
CA GLN A 494 -43.46 -14.25 0.50
C GLN A 494 -44.31 -13.15 1.16
N VAL A 495 -45.42 -13.50 1.79
CA VAL A 495 -46.26 -12.53 2.53
C VAL A 495 -45.57 -12.11 3.82
N GLN A 496 -44.98 -13.05 4.56
CA GLN A 496 -44.24 -12.76 5.80
C GLN A 496 -43.01 -11.89 5.54
N GLU A 497 -42.22 -12.17 4.50
CA GLU A 497 -41.12 -11.32 4.03
C GLU A 497 -41.61 -9.90 3.67
N LYS A 498 -42.73 -9.78 2.96
CA LYS A 498 -43.29 -8.47 2.59
C LYS A 498 -43.79 -7.68 3.81
N LEU A 499 -44.31 -8.36 4.83
CA LEU A 499 -44.68 -7.72 6.10
C LEU A 499 -43.43 -7.30 6.90
N GLN A 500 -42.38 -8.13 6.94
CA GLN A 500 -41.12 -7.79 7.59
C GLN A 500 -40.36 -6.66 6.89
N ARG A 501 -40.35 -6.61 5.55
CA ARG A 501 -39.80 -5.48 4.78
C ARG A 501 -40.56 -4.20 5.08
N LYS A 502 -41.90 -4.23 5.04
CA LYS A 502 -42.74 -3.08 5.42
C LYS A 502 -42.56 -2.61 6.86
N ALA A 503 -42.36 -3.51 7.81
CA ALA A 503 -42.06 -3.14 9.19
C ALA A 503 -40.73 -2.39 9.28
N LYS A 504 -39.67 -2.88 8.60
CA LYS A 504 -38.37 -2.20 8.52
C LYS A 504 -38.44 -0.87 7.79
N GLU A 505 -39.13 -0.80 6.66
CA GLU A 505 -39.40 0.44 5.91
C GLU A 505 -40.11 1.48 6.81
N GLN A 506 -41.02 1.03 7.68
CA GLN A 506 -41.69 1.90 8.67
C GLN A 506 -40.77 2.31 9.83
N GLU A 507 -39.96 1.40 10.37
CA GLU A 507 -38.94 1.70 11.40
C GLU A 507 -37.91 2.71 10.86
N GLU A 508 -37.36 2.48 9.67
CA GLU A 508 -36.44 3.37 8.96
C GLU A 508 -37.07 4.75 8.75
N HIS A 509 -38.30 4.84 8.23
CA HIS A 509 -39.00 6.12 8.10
C HIS A 509 -39.29 6.82 9.43
N THR A 510 -39.54 6.10 10.53
CA THR A 510 -39.66 6.75 11.86
C THR A 510 -38.32 7.31 12.32
N MET A 511 -37.21 6.57 12.16
CA MET A 511 -35.87 7.07 12.49
C MET A 511 -35.45 8.26 11.61
N GLU A 512 -35.84 8.29 10.33
CA GLU A 512 -35.64 9.44 9.44
C GLU A 512 -36.44 10.65 9.90
N GLN A 513 -37.73 10.47 10.24
CA GLN A 513 -38.57 11.54 10.76
C GLN A 513 -38.06 12.07 12.11
N GLU A 514 -37.57 11.22 13.00
CA GLU A 514 -36.97 11.64 14.26
C GLU A 514 -35.72 12.49 14.02
N ARG A 515 -34.79 12.06 13.18
CA ARG A 515 -33.58 12.84 12.80
C ARG A 515 -33.93 14.18 12.16
N ILE A 516 -34.94 14.22 11.27
CA ILE A 516 -35.42 15.46 10.65
C ILE A 516 -36.02 16.39 11.72
N ASN A 517 -36.82 15.84 12.64
CA ASN A 517 -37.39 16.61 13.76
C ASN A 517 -36.32 17.09 14.76
N GLU A 518 -35.23 16.35 14.95
CA GLU A 518 -34.08 16.76 15.76
C GLU A 518 -33.32 17.91 15.09
N GLY A 519 -32.93 17.76 13.82
CA GLY A 519 -32.30 18.85 13.06
C GLY A 519 -33.17 20.10 13.00
N LEU A 520 -34.50 19.96 12.87
CA LEU A 520 -35.43 21.09 12.94
C LEU A 520 -35.49 21.75 14.32
N LYS A 521 -35.38 20.99 15.43
CA LYS A 521 -35.27 21.54 16.79
C LYS A 521 -33.96 22.32 16.97
N GLU A 522 -32.85 21.78 16.48
CA GLU A 522 -31.53 22.41 16.55
C GLU A 522 -31.48 23.71 15.74
N LEU A 523 -31.96 23.70 14.50
CA LEU A 523 -32.04 24.90 13.64
C LEU A 523 -32.94 25.97 14.29
N ASN A 524 -34.10 25.58 14.86
CA ASN A 524 -34.95 26.47 15.65
C ASN A 524 -34.26 27.03 16.91
N ARG A 525 -33.36 26.26 17.54
CA ARG A 525 -32.58 26.67 18.72
C ARG A 525 -31.56 27.73 18.33
N GLU A 526 -30.83 27.50 17.24
CA GLU A 526 -29.85 28.43 16.69
C GLU A 526 -30.48 29.70 16.15
N GLU A 527 -31.62 29.63 15.46
CA GLU A 527 -32.35 30.83 15.02
C GLU A 527 -32.79 31.69 16.20
N LYS A 528 -33.27 31.08 17.29
CA LYS A 528 -33.63 31.80 18.53
C LYS A 528 -32.42 32.44 19.20
N GLU A 529 -31.29 31.75 19.29
CA GLU A 529 -30.04 32.34 19.80
C GLU A 529 -29.54 33.48 18.90
N ASN A 530 -29.51 33.30 17.59
CA ASN A 530 -29.07 34.31 16.64
C ASN A 530 -30.04 35.50 16.56
N PHE A 531 -31.34 35.30 16.80
CA PHE A 531 -32.29 36.38 17.00
C PHE A 531 -32.05 37.12 18.32
N ALA A 532 -31.84 36.39 19.43
CA ALA A 532 -31.54 36.99 20.73
C ALA A 532 -30.25 37.83 20.70
N ARG A 533 -29.15 37.31 20.13
CA ARG A 533 -27.88 38.02 19.93
C ARG A 533 -28.05 39.29 19.08
N ARG A 534 -28.81 39.23 17.98
CA ARG A 534 -29.12 40.42 17.16
C ARG A 534 -29.98 41.44 17.92
N SER A 535 -30.93 40.97 18.73
CA SER A 535 -31.80 41.81 19.55
C SER A 535 -31.04 42.50 20.70
N SER A 536 -30.13 41.82 21.39
CA SER A 536 -29.31 42.44 22.45
C SER A 536 -28.40 43.53 21.89
N VAL A 537 -27.67 43.25 20.81
CA VAL A 537 -26.81 44.23 20.13
C VAL A 537 -27.62 45.44 19.64
N ALA A 538 -28.81 45.23 19.07
CA ALA A 538 -29.70 46.33 18.66
C ALA A 538 -30.21 47.16 19.86
N GLN A 539 -30.48 46.53 21.00
CA GLN A 539 -30.86 47.23 22.24
C GLN A 539 -29.69 47.99 22.87
N GLU A 540 -28.49 47.44 22.85
CA GLU A 540 -27.26 48.08 23.31
C GLU A 540 -26.92 49.31 22.47
N TYR A 541 -26.96 49.17 21.14
CA TYR A 541 -26.79 50.30 20.21
C TYR A 541 -27.87 51.38 20.41
N ARG A 542 -29.14 50.98 20.62
CA ARG A 542 -30.22 51.93 20.96
C ARG A 542 -29.94 52.67 22.27
N LYS A 543 -29.44 51.99 23.30
CA LYS A 543 -29.03 52.63 24.58
C LYS A 543 -27.87 53.60 24.37
N GLN A 544 -26.87 53.24 23.58
CA GLN A 544 -25.73 54.12 23.23
C GLN A 544 -26.20 55.40 22.53
N LEU A 545 -27.09 55.29 21.53
CA LEU A 545 -27.69 56.45 20.86
C LEU A 545 -28.52 57.31 21.83
N GLN A 546 -29.27 56.70 22.75
CA GLN A 546 -30.02 57.43 23.78
C GLN A 546 -29.10 58.20 24.73
N MET A 547 -28.00 57.60 25.20
CA MET A 547 -26.98 58.29 26.02
C MET A 547 -26.29 59.43 25.25
N GLN A 548 -26.01 59.23 23.96
CA GLN A 548 -25.43 60.28 23.11
C GLN A 548 -26.39 61.46 22.92
N MET A 549 -27.69 61.20 22.73
CA MET A 549 -28.71 62.23 22.65
C MET A 549 -28.88 62.99 23.98
N SER A 550 -28.93 62.29 25.12
CA SER A 550 -29.06 62.96 26.43
C SER A 550 -27.82 63.77 26.78
N TYR A 551 -26.61 63.29 26.44
CA TYR A 551 -25.38 64.07 26.61
C TYR A 551 -25.37 65.33 25.74
N GLN A 552 -25.81 65.25 24.46
CA GLN A 552 -25.96 66.43 23.60
C GLN A 552 -27.05 67.40 24.08
N GLN A 553 -28.13 66.90 24.70
CA GLN A 553 -29.16 67.74 25.32
C GLN A 553 -28.59 68.48 26.54
N GLN A 554 -27.95 67.76 27.46
CA GLN A 554 -27.29 68.34 28.65
C GLN A 554 -26.21 69.37 28.27
N ALA A 555 -25.41 69.11 27.24
CA ALA A 555 -24.42 70.08 26.74
C ALA A 555 -25.07 71.36 26.20
N ARG A 556 -26.20 71.26 25.48
CA ARG A 556 -26.97 72.42 24.98
C ARG A 556 -27.70 73.16 26.10
N GLU A 557 -28.11 72.46 27.15
CA GLU A 557 -28.75 73.06 28.34
C GLU A 557 -27.71 73.79 29.20
N ALA A 558 -26.53 73.20 29.40
CA ALA A 558 -25.39 73.85 30.04
C ALA A 558 -24.93 75.09 29.26
N GLN A 559 -24.80 75.01 27.93
CA GLN A 559 -24.46 76.17 27.09
C GLN A 559 -25.49 77.30 27.24
N LYS A 560 -26.80 76.99 27.20
CA LYS A 560 -27.86 77.99 27.41
C LYS A 560 -27.86 78.58 28.82
N GLU A 561 -27.42 77.83 29.82
CA GLU A 561 -27.28 78.28 31.20
C GLU A 561 -26.03 79.16 31.38
N GLU A 562 -24.95 78.90 30.65
CA GLU A 562 -23.78 79.80 30.55
C GLU A 562 -24.15 81.09 29.80
N GLU A 563 -24.83 81.01 28.64
CA GLU A 563 -25.38 82.17 27.90
C GLU A 563 -26.32 83.03 28.78
N ARG A 564 -27.13 82.41 29.64
CA ARG A 564 -27.95 83.11 30.65
C ARG A 564 -27.11 83.83 31.69
N ARG A 565 -26.09 83.18 32.24
CA ARG A 565 -25.20 83.77 33.25
C ARG A 565 -24.35 84.90 32.69
N GLU A 566 -23.88 84.77 31.45
CA GLU A 566 -23.20 85.85 30.72
C GLU A 566 -24.15 87.03 30.47
N PHE A 567 -25.40 86.77 30.07
CA PHE A 567 -26.41 87.82 29.91
C PHE A 567 -26.75 88.50 31.23
N GLU A 568 -26.96 87.75 32.32
CA GLU A 568 -27.23 88.30 33.65
C GLU A 568 -26.04 89.09 34.22
N ALA A 569 -24.81 88.60 34.04
CA ALA A 569 -23.59 89.34 34.37
C ALA A 569 -23.45 90.61 33.52
N GLY A 570 -23.78 90.55 32.22
CA GLY A 570 -23.83 91.70 31.32
C GLY A 570 -24.90 92.72 31.72
N VAL A 571 -26.07 92.27 32.18
CA VAL A 571 -27.11 93.14 32.74
C VAL A 571 -26.68 93.74 34.08
N ALA A 572 -25.98 92.99 34.93
CA ALA A 572 -25.43 93.49 36.19
C ALA A 572 -24.32 94.54 35.96
N ALA A 573 -23.40 94.28 35.01
CA ALA A 573 -22.38 95.24 34.60
C ALA A 573 -23.01 96.50 33.98
N ASN A 574 -24.02 96.36 33.12
CA ASN A 574 -24.77 97.49 32.58
C ASN A 574 -25.52 98.28 33.67
N LYS A 575 -26.08 97.61 34.69
CA LYS A 575 -26.66 98.30 35.87
C LYS A 575 -25.58 99.08 36.62
N ILE A 576 -24.43 98.48 36.93
CA ILE A 576 -23.30 99.17 37.57
C ILE A 576 -22.83 100.38 36.74
N CYS A 577 -22.83 100.28 35.42
CA CYS A 577 -22.54 101.42 34.53
C CYS A 577 -23.65 102.48 34.56
N GLN A 578 -24.93 102.10 34.55
CA GLN A 578 -26.06 103.03 34.66
C GLN A 578 -26.12 103.70 36.04
N ASP A 579 -25.79 102.99 37.12
CA ASP A 579 -25.76 103.51 38.47
C ASP A 579 -24.55 104.43 38.67
N LYS A 580 -23.39 104.13 38.08
CA LYS A 580 -22.29 105.11 37.95
C LYS A 580 -22.68 106.33 37.12
N ILE A 581 -23.47 106.18 36.06
CA ILE A 581 -23.99 107.32 35.29
C ILE A 581 -24.96 108.14 36.15
N ARG A 582 -25.84 107.51 36.94
CA ARG A 582 -26.74 108.19 37.90
C ARG A 582 -25.97 108.89 39.00
N GLU A 583 -24.90 108.28 39.51
CA GLU A 583 -24.00 108.84 40.53
C GLU A 583 -23.23 110.04 39.97
N ILE A 584 -22.67 109.95 38.76
CA ILE A 584 -22.07 111.08 38.06
C ILE A 584 -23.11 112.19 37.84
N LEU A 585 -24.34 111.86 37.44
CA LEU A 585 -25.42 112.84 37.23
C LEU A 585 -25.95 113.45 38.53
N SER A 586 -25.90 112.75 39.67
CA SER A 586 -26.32 113.29 40.97
C SER A 586 -25.23 114.16 41.62
N PHE A 587 -23.95 113.85 41.39
CA PHE A 587 -22.82 114.70 41.78
C PHE A 587 -22.55 115.85 40.79
N HIS A 588 -22.98 115.77 39.53
CA HIS A 588 -23.04 116.90 38.60
C HIS A 588 -24.31 117.75 38.77
N GLN A 589 -24.40 118.44 39.91
CA GLN A 589 -24.99 119.78 39.87
C GLN A 589 -24.11 120.66 38.97
N VAL A 590 -24.71 121.30 37.96
CA VAL A 590 -23.97 122.01 36.91
C VAL A 590 -23.33 123.28 37.47
N LEU A 591 -22.01 123.23 37.71
CA LEU A 591 -21.18 124.43 37.82
C LEU A 591 -21.25 125.20 36.49
N PRO A 592 -21.73 126.46 36.46
CA PRO A 592 -22.10 127.14 35.22
C PRO A 592 -20.90 127.79 34.50
N GLN A 593 -19.91 126.98 34.09
CA GLN A 593 -18.71 127.44 33.38
C GLN A 593 -18.59 126.96 31.92
N ASN A 594 -19.31 125.91 31.50
CA ASN A 594 -19.18 125.32 30.16
C ASN A 594 -20.43 125.52 29.28
N ILE A 595 -20.89 126.77 29.10
CA ILE A 595 -21.95 127.12 28.13
C ILE A 595 -21.30 127.66 26.85
N HIS A 596 -21.40 126.91 25.76
CA HIS A 596 -20.81 127.25 24.46
C HIS A 596 -21.40 128.56 23.88
N PRO A 597 -20.57 129.54 23.44
CA PRO A 597 -21.00 130.94 23.28
C PRO A 597 -22.09 131.19 22.22
N MET A 598 -22.34 130.25 21.30
CA MET A 598 -23.41 130.38 20.30
C MET A 598 -24.84 130.14 20.84
N ARG A 599 -25.02 129.59 22.06
CA ARG A 599 -26.37 129.44 22.67
C ARG A 599 -26.78 130.63 23.55
N ARG A 600 -26.43 131.86 23.13
CA ARG A 600 -26.85 133.12 23.81
C ARG A 600 -28.06 133.81 23.18
N ALA A 601 -28.60 133.32 22.07
CA ALA A 601 -29.72 133.96 21.37
C ALA A 601 -30.68 132.94 20.72
N CYS A 602 -31.73 132.54 21.45
CA CYS A 602 -33.09 132.31 20.96
C CYS A 602 -34.03 132.11 22.17
N PRO A 603 -35.17 132.82 22.30
CA PRO A 603 -36.04 132.69 23.47
C PRO A 603 -37.05 131.53 23.37
N ASP A 604 -37.56 131.08 24.51
CA ASP A 604 -38.74 130.22 24.57
C ASP A 604 -40.00 130.94 24.07
N LYS A 605 -40.73 130.28 23.15
CA LYS A 605 -42.20 130.03 23.16
C LYS A 605 -42.77 129.86 21.75
N LEU A 606 -43.35 128.69 21.49
CA LEU A 606 -44.68 128.54 20.89
C LEU A 606 -45.39 127.36 21.59
N PRO A 607 -46.74 127.29 21.61
CA PRO A 607 -47.44 126.75 22.78
C PRO A 607 -48.26 125.46 22.55
N THR A 608 -48.56 124.82 23.69
CA THR A 608 -49.49 123.68 23.93
C THR A 608 -49.25 122.41 23.12
#